data_AF-A0A354B4B9-F1
#
_entry.id   AF-A0A354B4B9-F1
#
_cell.length_a   1.000
_cell.length_b   1.000
_cell.length_c   1.000
_cell.angle_alpha   90.00
_cell.angle_beta   90.00
_cell.angle_gamma   90.00
#
_symmetry.space_group_name_H-M   'P 1'
#
loop_
_entity.id
_entity.type
_entity.pdbx_description
1 polymer ?
#
loop_
_entity_poly.entity_id
_entity_poly.type
_entity_poly.pdbx_seq_one_letter_code
_entity_poly.pdbx_strand_id
1 'polypeptide(L)' 'MVPLATWFQRWNFIERARLERQLWECFERGEDLESLLSGCRSAVAAGEADRAFQLEIWEITLRRIRRIEAMMADRQPPEA' A
#
# COMPACT_ATOMS: atom_id res chain seq x y z
N MET A 1 -6.19 21.16 -14.98
CA MET A 1 -4.85 20.90 -15.57
C MET A 1 -4.12 19.99 -14.59
N VAL A 2 -3.98 18.69 -14.89
CA VAL A 2 -3.17 17.80 -14.03
C VAL A 2 -1.71 18.15 -14.30
N PRO A 3 -0.92 18.54 -13.29
CA PRO A 3 0.46 18.97 -13.52
C PRO A 3 1.28 17.80 -14.04
N LEU A 4 2.12 18.07 -15.04
CA LEU A 4 3.05 17.12 -15.69
C LEU A 4 3.92 16.35 -14.67
N ALA A 5 4.14 16.91 -13.48
CA ALA A 5 4.81 16.26 -12.35
C ALA A 5 4.15 14.93 -11.92
N THR A 6 2.81 14.87 -11.92
CA THR A 6 2.04 13.68 -11.53
C THR A 6 2.24 12.52 -12.52
N TRP A 7 2.49 12.83 -13.80
CA TRP A 7 2.72 11.84 -14.85
C TRP A 7 4.12 11.19 -14.72
N PHE A 8 5.14 11.96 -14.35
CA PHE A 8 6.48 11.42 -14.08
C PHE A 8 6.55 10.60 -12.79
N GLN A 9 5.82 11.00 -11.74
CA GLN A 9 5.73 10.21 -10.50
C GLN A 9 5.13 8.82 -10.74
N ARG A 10 4.13 8.69 -11.63
CA ARG A 10 3.54 7.39 -12.01
C ARG A 10 4.56 6.43 -12.67
N TRP A 11 5.66 6.94 -13.20
CA TRP A 11 6.77 6.16 -13.77
C TRP A 11 7.97 6.03 -12.83
N ASN A 12 7.87 6.52 -11.59
CA ASN A 12 8.89 6.31 -10.58
C ASN A 12 8.78 4.88 -10.00
N PHE A 13 9.24 3.89 -10.77
CA PHE A 13 9.26 2.48 -10.37
C PHE A 13 10.03 2.24 -9.07
N ILE A 14 11.10 3.02 -8.83
CA ILE A 14 11.91 2.93 -7.61
C ILE A 14 11.07 3.37 -6.40
N GLU A 15 10.43 4.54 -6.50
CA GLU A 15 9.60 5.05 -5.40
C GLU A 15 8.40 4.16 -5.14
N ARG A 16 7.76 3.68 -6.21
CA ARG A 16 6.71 2.67 -6.09
C ARG A 16 7.20 1.43 -5.35
N ALA A 17 8.31 0.83 -5.78
CA ALA A 17 8.85 -0.38 -5.15
C ALA A 17 9.21 -0.14 -3.68
N ARG A 18 9.74 1.05 -3.35
CA ARG A 18 10.01 1.47 -1.98
C ARG A 18 8.73 1.52 -1.14
N LEU A 19 7.69 2.16 -1.65
CA LEU A 19 6.40 2.28 -0.95
C LEU A 19 5.68 0.93 -0.80
N GLU A 20 5.72 0.08 -1.82
CA GLU A 20 5.23 -1.30 -1.76
C GLU A 20 6.00 -2.07 -0.66
N ARG A 21 7.34 -2.00 -0.66
CA ARG A 21 8.18 -2.66 0.35
C ARG A 21 7.89 -2.16 1.76
N GLN A 22 7.70 -0.86 1.94
CA GLN A 22 7.37 -0.29 3.25
C GLN A 22 6.11 -0.89 3.85
N LEU A 23 5.03 -1.04 3.05
CA LEU A 23 3.80 -1.64 3.56
C LEU A 23 3.95 -3.14 3.86
N TRP A 24 4.73 -3.85 3.04
CA TRP A 24 5.10 -5.24 3.32
C TRP A 24 5.88 -5.40 4.63
N GLU A 25 6.80 -4.49 4.94
CA GLU A 25 7.54 -4.54 6.21
C GLU A 25 6.63 -4.27 7.42
N CYS A 26 5.70 -3.31 7.32
CA CYS A 26 4.69 -3.09 8.35
C CYS A 26 3.82 -4.35 8.56
N PHE A 27 3.45 -5.02 7.46
CA PHE A 27 2.72 -6.29 7.52
C PHE A 27 3.54 -7.39 8.20
N GLU A 28 4.81 -7.56 7.81
CA GLU A 28 5.73 -8.54 8.40
C GLU A 28 5.93 -8.29 9.92
N ARG A 29 5.86 -7.03 10.36
CA ARG A 29 5.93 -6.63 11.79
C ARG A 29 4.61 -6.82 12.55
N GLY A 30 3.51 -7.18 11.87
CA GLY A 30 2.19 -7.30 12.48
C GLY A 30 1.55 -5.95 12.83
N GLU A 31 1.96 -4.87 12.16
CA GLU A 31 1.36 -3.54 12.35
C GLU A 31 -0.07 -3.49 11.77
N ASP A 32 -0.91 -2.64 12.35
CA ASP A 32 -2.25 -2.39 11.82
C ASP A 32 -2.20 -1.52 10.55
N LEU A 33 -2.24 -2.20 9.41
CA LEU A 33 -2.21 -1.57 8.10
C LEU A 33 -3.42 -0.64 7.86
N GLU A 34 -4.60 -0.94 8.41
CA GLU A 34 -5.78 -0.09 8.19
C GLU A 34 -5.61 1.25 8.89
N SER A 35 -5.07 1.25 10.11
CA SER A 35 -4.73 2.47 10.85
C SER A 35 -3.67 3.29 10.10
N LEU A 36 -2.64 2.65 9.54
CA LEU A 36 -1.60 3.32 8.73
C LEU A 36 -2.18 3.97 7.47
N LEU A 37 -3.05 3.26 6.73
CA LEU A 37 -3.71 3.81 5.56
C LEU A 37 -4.71 4.91 5.92
N SER A 38 -5.42 4.78 7.04
CA SER A 38 -6.31 5.82 7.54
C SER A 38 -5.56 7.12 7.83
N GLY A 39 -4.42 7.03 8.53
CA GLY A 39 -3.54 8.18 8.76
C GLY A 39 -3.04 8.80 7.46
N CYS A 40 -2.68 7.97 6.48
CA CYS A 40 -2.28 8.44 5.16
C CYS A 40 -3.41 9.17 4.42
N ARG A 41 -4.65 8.66 4.47
CA ARG A 41 -5.85 9.32 3.92
C ARG A 41 -6.10 10.68 4.58
N SER A 42 -5.99 10.76 5.90
CA SER A 42 -6.15 12.01 6.64
C SER A 42 -5.10 13.05 6.25
N ALA A 43 -3.83 12.64 6.07
CA ALA A 43 -2.76 13.53 5.62
C ALA A 43 -3.03 14.08 4.20
N VAL A 44 -3.45 13.21 3.26
CA VAL A 44 -3.85 13.64 1.91
C VAL A 44 -5.02 14.62 1.96
N ALA A 45 -6.04 14.33 2.78
CA ALA A 45 -7.20 15.20 2.96
C ALA A 45 -6.84 16.56 3.59
N ALA A 46 -5.80 16.61 4.43
CA ALA A 46 -5.25 17.83 5.01
C ALA A 46 -4.41 18.66 4.02
N GLY A 47 -4.21 18.18 2.79
CA GLY A 47 -3.50 18.90 1.73
C GLY A 47 -2.06 18.44 1.50
N GLU A 48 -1.60 17.36 2.15
CA GLU A 48 -0.30 16.76 1.85
C GLU A 48 -0.34 15.99 0.52
N ALA A 49 -0.27 16.72 -0.59
CA ALA A 49 -0.37 16.17 -1.94
C ALA A 49 0.70 15.09 -2.24
N ASP A 50 1.89 15.20 -1.64
CA ASP A 50 2.97 14.21 -1.81
C ASP A 50 2.60 12.83 -1.26
N ARG A 51 1.69 12.77 -0.27
CA ARG A 51 1.18 11.50 0.29
C ARG A 51 0.16 10.82 -0.62
N ALA A 52 -0.37 11.51 -1.63
CA ALA A 52 -1.40 10.94 -2.51
C ALA A 52 -0.87 9.73 -3.29
N PHE A 53 0.38 9.80 -3.76
CA PHE A 53 1.02 8.67 -4.44
C PHE A 53 1.30 7.51 -3.48
N GLN A 54 1.77 7.80 -2.27
CA GLN A 54 1.92 6.80 -1.21
C GLN A 54 0.60 6.09 -0.92
N LEU A 55 -0.48 6.84 -0.76
CA LEU A 55 -1.81 6.28 -0.51
C LEU A 55 -2.25 5.33 -1.63
N GLU A 56 -2.11 5.74 -2.90
CA GLU A 56 -2.45 4.91 -4.07
C GLU A 56 -1.69 3.57 -4.04
N ILE A 57 -0.38 3.61 -3.82
CA ILE A 57 0.46 2.41 -3.80
C ILE A 57 0.12 1.53 -2.58
N TRP A 58 -0.11 2.12 -1.42
CA TRP A 58 -0.47 1.39 -0.21
C TRP A 58 -1.84 0.72 -0.33
N GLU A 59 -2.85 1.37 -0.92
CA GLU A 59 -4.16 0.77 -1.17
C GLU A 59 -4.10 -0.43 -2.14
N ILE A 60 -3.26 -0.34 -3.17
CA ILE A 60 -3.01 -1.47 -4.09
C ILE A 60 -2.31 -2.61 -3.34
N THR A 61 -1.30 -2.29 -2.54
CA THR A 61 -0.48 -3.29 -1.83
C THR A 61 -1.29 -3.99 -0.75
N LEU A 62 -2.12 -3.26 0.01
CA LEU A 62 -3.02 -3.82 1.01
C LEU A 62 -3.98 -4.84 0.40
N ARG A 63 -4.59 -4.54 -0.76
CA ARG A 63 -5.46 -5.51 -1.47
C ARG A 63 -4.71 -6.79 -1.83
N ARG A 64 -3.43 -6.70 -2.19
CA ARG A 64 -2.58 -7.88 -2.47
C ARG A 64 -2.30 -8.68 -1.20
N ILE A 65 -1.94 -8.02 -0.10
CA ILE A 65 -1.73 -8.63 1.22
C ILE A 65 -2.98 -9.41 1.63
N ARG A 66 -4.15 -8.75 1.63
CA ARG A 66 -5.43 -9.35 2.02
C ARG A 66 -5.81 -10.56 1.15
N ARG A 67 -5.51 -10.50 -0.15
CA ARG A 67 -5.70 -11.64 -1.05
C ARG A 67 -4.80 -12.81 -0.67
N ILE A 68 -3.54 -12.56 -0.32
CA ILE A 68 -2.60 -13.61 0.10
C ILE A 68 -3.04 -14.21 1.44
N GLU A 69 -3.43 -13.39 2.42
CA GLU A 69 -3.98 -13.87 3.69
C GLU A 69 -5.19 -14.78 3.47
N ALA A 70 -6.14 -14.38 2.61
CA ALA A 70 -7.30 -15.20 2.27
C ALA A 70 -6.89 -16.53 1.62
N MET A 71 -5.93 -16.51 0.69
CA MET A 71 -5.41 -17.73 0.05
C MET A 71 -4.70 -18.66 1.04
N MET A 72 -4.04 -18.12 2.07
CA MET A 72 -3.39 -18.91 3.11
C MET A 72 -4.42 -19.49 4.09
N ALA A 73 -5.49 -18.76 4.40
CA ALA A 73 -6.59 -19.24 5.23
C ALA A 73 -7.38 -20.37 4.55
N ASP A 74 -7.53 -20.32 3.22
CA ASP A 74 -8.26 -21.32 2.42
C ASP A 74 -7.42 -22.59 2.13
N ARG A 75 -6.11 -22.55 2.36
CA ARG A 75 -5.26 -23.75 2.35
C ARG A 75 -5.39 -24.50 3.67
N GLN A 76 -6.39 -25.37 3.79
CA GLN A 76 -6.30 -26.49 4.74
C GLN A 76 -5.02 -27.28 4.42
N PRO A 77 -4.17 -27.62 5.42
CA PRO A 77 -3.05 -28.51 5.18
C PRO A 77 -3.59 -29.82 4.59
N PRO A 78 -2.96 -30.40 3.55
CA PRO A 78 -3.36 -31.70 3.04
C PRO A 78 -3.34 -32.68 4.22
N GLU A 79 -4.43 -33.43 4.42
CA GLU A 79 -4.50 -34.50 5.41
C GLU A 79 -3.28 -35.41 5.23
N ALA A 80 -2.48 -35.52 6.28
CA ALA A 80 -1.26 -36.32 6.32
C ALA A 80 -1.58 -37.82 6.39
#